data_AF-A0AAD2FSM4-F1
#
_entry.id   AF-A0AAD2FSM4-F1
#
_cell.length_a   1.000
_cell.length_b   1.000
_cell.length_c   1.000
_cell.angle_alpha   90.00
_cell.angle_beta   90.00
_cell.angle_gamma   90.00
#
_symmetry.space_group_name_H-M   'P 1'
#
loop_
_entity.id
_entity.type
_entity.pdbx_description
1 polymer ?
#
loop_
_entity_poly.entity_id
_entity_poly.type
_entity_poly.pdbx_seq_one_letter_code
_entity_poly.pdbx_strand_id
1 'polypeptide(L)'
;MLAADKLQLQSHLKQQATFLKEKEFKLHHENFMTVGTQAAVLAGLDITMFIEFQPSANLEWGEGLEWLPRFLKFVYFITIVSAFCANMIVVSHTTTLSVLGAGMALRGPDGSMMTATDGLYDERLAVFSIFGFGLACTVGSVVICVWLILHWESAFICMIITLITCRKIYQNYQRVTKRFSFDESETVDFRDIMEGPAAIRAAPWRPMSNSLSKSSFNAEEDVEWQKQEIQNLLDQRDMKRRANASSKQTSQNGEGPGYIKTI
;
A
#
# COMPACT_ATOMS: atom_id res chain seq x y z
N MET A 1 -10.69 34.18 -33.53
CA MET A 1 -10.17 34.22 -32.15
C MET A 1 -10.94 33.27 -31.23
N LEU A 2 -12.28 33.37 -31.11
CA LEU A 2 -13.08 32.49 -30.22
C LEU A 2 -12.84 30.97 -30.36
N ALA A 3 -12.63 30.47 -31.60
CA ALA A 3 -12.33 29.04 -31.81
C ALA A 3 -10.94 28.63 -31.28
N ALA A 4 -9.97 29.54 -31.31
CA ALA A 4 -8.62 29.29 -30.81
C ALA A 4 -8.61 29.27 -29.27
N ASP A 5 -9.31 30.21 -28.63
CA ASP A 5 -9.45 30.24 -27.16
C ASP A 5 -10.17 28.98 -26.66
N LYS A 6 -11.19 28.50 -27.38
CA LYS A 6 -11.88 27.24 -27.06
C LYS A 6 -10.94 26.03 -27.16
N LEU A 7 -10.13 25.95 -28.21
CA LEU A 7 -9.16 24.87 -28.38
C LEU A 7 -8.06 24.92 -27.31
N GLN A 8 -7.58 26.11 -26.96
CA GLN A 8 -6.60 26.29 -25.90
C GLN A 8 -7.17 25.89 -24.53
N LEU A 9 -8.43 26.26 -24.24
CA LEU A 9 -9.11 25.85 -23.00
C LEU A 9 -9.32 24.33 -22.96
N GLN A 10 -9.75 23.72 -24.07
CA GLN A 10 -9.89 22.27 -24.17
C GLN A 10 -8.55 21.54 -23.99
N SER A 11 -7.47 22.08 -24.54
CA SER A 11 -6.13 21.54 -24.33
C SER A 11 -5.71 21.63 -22.87
N HIS A 12 -5.94 22.77 -22.21
CA HIS A 12 -5.64 22.94 -20.79
C HIS A 12 -6.45 21.99 -19.91
N LEU A 13 -7.75 21.83 -20.17
CA LEU A 13 -8.61 20.91 -19.42
C LEU A 13 -8.17 19.45 -19.61
N LYS A 14 -7.83 19.05 -20.83
CA LYS A 14 -7.28 17.70 -21.09
C LYS A 14 -5.97 17.48 -20.35
N GLN A 15 -5.08 18.47 -20.36
CA GLN A 15 -3.80 18.38 -19.66
C GLN A 15 -3.97 18.28 -18.14
N GLN A 16 -4.92 19.04 -17.56
CA GLN A 16 -5.26 18.94 -16.14
C GLN A 16 -5.88 17.59 -15.78
N ALA A 17 -6.77 17.05 -16.63
CA ALA A 17 -7.36 15.74 -16.42
C ALA A 17 -6.32 14.62 -16.44
N THR A 18 -5.38 14.66 -17.40
CA THR A 18 -4.26 13.72 -17.46
C THR A 18 -3.39 13.81 -16.21
N PHE A 19 -3.01 15.02 -15.80
CA PHE A 19 -2.20 15.23 -14.60
C PHE A 19 -2.88 14.71 -13.32
N LEU A 20 -4.20 14.91 -13.20
CA LEU A 20 -4.97 14.38 -12.06
C LEU A 20 -4.98 12.84 -12.06
N LYS A 21 -5.20 12.23 -13.22
CA LYS A 21 -5.21 10.77 -13.36
C LYS A 21 -3.83 10.14 -13.12
N GLU A 22 -2.74 10.83 -13.48
CA GLU A 22 -1.38 10.41 -13.14
C GLU A 22 -1.15 10.41 -11.62
N LYS A 23 -1.65 11.44 -10.91
CA LYS A 23 -1.60 11.47 -9.44
C LYS A 23 -2.41 10.36 -8.80
N GLU A 24 -3.62 10.11 -9.30
CA GLU A 24 -4.49 9.03 -8.82
C GLU A 24 -3.83 7.65 -9.01
N PHE A 25 -3.26 7.42 -10.21
CA PHE A 25 -2.51 6.20 -10.50
C PHE A 25 -1.32 6.03 -9.54
N LYS A 26 -0.52 7.09 -9.33
CA LYS A 26 0.63 7.06 -8.43
C LYS A 26 0.20 6.72 -6.99
N LEU A 27 -0.88 7.34 -6.50
CA LEU A 27 -1.41 7.07 -5.16
C LEU A 27 -1.84 5.62 -5.00
N HIS A 28 -2.57 5.06 -5.97
CA HIS A 28 -2.98 3.65 -5.91
C HIS A 28 -1.78 2.72 -5.97
N HIS A 29 -0.83 3.00 -6.86
CA HIS A 29 0.39 2.21 -7.00
C HIS A 29 1.21 2.17 -5.71
N GLU A 30 1.45 3.32 -5.07
CA GLU A 30 2.18 3.40 -3.80
C GLU A 30 1.47 2.63 -2.66
N ASN A 31 0.15 2.72 -2.59
CA ASN A 31 -0.65 1.97 -1.62
C ASN A 31 -0.53 0.46 -1.83
N PHE A 32 -0.62 -0.02 -3.08
CA PHE A 32 -0.46 -1.45 -3.38
C PHE A 32 0.94 -1.97 -3.07
N MET A 33 1.98 -1.21 -3.39
CA MET A 33 3.35 -1.58 -3.07
C MET A 33 3.56 -1.67 -1.56
N THR A 34 2.97 -0.75 -0.79
CA THR A 34 3.01 -0.79 0.68
C THR A 34 2.34 -2.05 1.22
N VAL A 35 1.13 -2.38 0.76
CA VAL A 35 0.40 -3.60 1.16
C VAL A 35 1.16 -4.86 0.75
N GLY A 36 1.68 -4.91 -0.47
CA GLY A 36 2.49 -6.04 -0.94
C GLY A 36 3.73 -6.26 -0.09
N THR A 37 4.41 -5.19 0.32
CA THR A 37 5.59 -5.27 1.20
C THR A 37 5.21 -5.79 2.59
N GLN A 38 4.10 -5.30 3.16
CA GLN A 38 3.59 -5.80 4.45
C GLN A 38 3.20 -7.29 4.38
N ALA A 39 2.52 -7.70 3.31
CA ALA A 39 2.16 -9.10 3.09
C ALA A 39 3.39 -10.00 2.93
N ALA A 40 4.44 -9.54 2.24
CA ALA A 40 5.70 -10.28 2.11
C ALA A 40 6.39 -10.49 3.46
N VAL A 41 6.44 -9.44 4.29
CA VAL A 41 6.96 -9.54 5.67
C VAL A 41 6.13 -10.51 6.49
N LEU A 42 4.79 -10.42 6.42
CA LEU A 42 3.89 -11.31 7.16
C LEU A 42 4.09 -12.77 6.75
N ALA A 43 4.21 -13.05 5.45
CA ALA A 43 4.50 -14.40 4.95
C ALA A 43 5.86 -14.92 5.43
N GLY A 44 6.87 -14.04 5.57
CA GLY A 44 8.17 -14.36 6.17
C GLY A 44 8.05 -14.75 7.64
N LEU A 45 7.19 -14.06 8.40
CA LEU A 45 6.90 -14.43 9.79
C LEU A 45 6.13 -15.75 9.87
N ASP A 46 5.17 -15.96 8.98
CA ASP A 46 4.38 -17.20 8.94
C ASP A 46 5.28 -18.42 8.69
N ILE A 47 6.21 -18.35 7.73
CA ILE A 47 7.14 -19.45 7.45
C ILE A 47 8.12 -19.66 8.61
N THR A 48 8.58 -18.59 9.26
CA THR A 48 9.47 -18.69 10.44
C THR A 48 8.76 -19.42 11.57
N MET A 49 7.51 -19.04 11.86
CA MET A 49 6.70 -19.71 12.87
C MET A 49 6.38 -21.17 12.49
N PHE A 50 6.25 -21.47 11.20
CA PHE A 50 6.07 -22.85 10.73
C PHE A 50 7.31 -23.73 10.94
N ILE A 51 8.52 -23.22 10.66
CA ILE A 51 9.76 -24.01 10.76
C ILE A 51 10.31 -24.12 12.19
N GLU A 52 10.18 -23.07 13.00
CA GLU A 52 10.74 -23.03 14.35
C GLU A 52 9.86 -23.76 15.36
N PHE A 53 8.56 -23.88 15.09
CA PHE A 53 7.62 -24.45 16.03
C PHE A 53 7.67 -25.99 16.05
N GLN A 54 8.32 -26.53 17.08
CA GLN A 54 8.32 -27.96 17.38
C GLN A 54 7.56 -28.24 18.69
N PRO A 55 6.26 -28.54 18.63
CA PRO A 55 5.49 -28.81 19.82
C PRO A 55 5.92 -30.14 20.45
N SER A 56 6.18 -30.14 21.75
CA SER A 56 6.58 -31.35 22.47
C SER A 56 5.55 -32.47 22.28
N ALA A 57 6.06 -33.71 22.18
CA ALA A 57 5.24 -34.90 21.89
C ALA A 57 4.31 -35.25 23.06
N ASN A 58 4.72 -34.93 24.28
CA ASN A 58 4.05 -35.30 25.53
C ASN A 58 3.75 -34.04 26.33
N LEU A 59 2.69 -33.31 25.97
CA LEU A 59 2.14 -32.32 26.88
C LEU A 59 1.38 -33.09 27.95
N GLU A 60 1.70 -32.85 29.23
CA GLU A 60 1.07 -33.40 30.44
C GLU A 60 -0.38 -32.92 30.62
N TRP A 61 -1.17 -32.89 29.56
CA TRP A 61 -2.61 -32.69 29.66
C TRP A 61 -3.14 -34.00 30.21
N GLY A 62 -3.58 -33.97 31.46
CA GLY A 62 -3.93 -35.15 32.25
C GLY A 62 -4.76 -36.18 31.48
N GLU A 63 -4.66 -37.44 31.91
CA GLU A 63 -5.01 -38.71 31.21
C GLU A 63 -6.42 -38.84 30.56
N GLY A 64 -7.25 -37.79 30.55
CA GLY A 64 -8.55 -37.75 29.88
C GLY A 64 -8.64 -36.88 28.61
N LEU A 65 -7.62 -36.07 28.25
CA LEU A 65 -7.77 -35.04 27.20
C LEU A 65 -6.75 -35.09 26.04
N GLU A 66 -6.30 -36.27 25.64
CA GLU A 66 -5.28 -36.43 24.57
C GLU A 66 -5.72 -36.00 23.16
N TRP A 67 -7.03 -35.97 22.88
CA TRP A 67 -7.56 -35.65 21.54
C TRP A 67 -7.44 -34.15 21.21
N LEU A 68 -7.55 -33.30 22.23
CA LEU A 68 -7.52 -31.86 22.08
C LEU A 68 -6.18 -31.34 21.52
N PRO A 69 -4.98 -31.69 22.06
CA PRO A 69 -3.71 -31.21 21.52
C PRO A 69 -3.44 -31.72 20.11
N ARG A 70 -3.91 -32.92 19.74
CA ARG A 70 -3.79 -33.43 18.37
C ARG A 70 -4.63 -32.60 17.40
N PHE A 71 -5.87 -32.27 17.79
CA PHE A 71 -6.73 -31.40 16.99
C PHE A 71 -6.17 -29.99 16.87
N LEU A 72 -5.67 -29.38 17.96
CA LEU A 72 -5.05 -28.06 17.91
C LEU A 72 -3.81 -28.03 17.01
N LYS A 73 -2.94 -29.06 17.05
CA LYS A 73 -1.80 -29.17 16.13
C LYS A 73 -2.26 -29.21 14.67
N PHE A 74 -3.29 -30.01 14.37
CA PHE A 74 -3.86 -30.10 13.03
C PHE A 74 -4.44 -28.76 12.54
N VAL A 75 -5.25 -28.11 13.38
CA VAL A 75 -5.83 -26.79 13.06
C VAL A 75 -4.74 -25.73 12.92
N TYR A 76 -3.71 -25.76 13.76
CA TYR A 76 -2.56 -24.86 13.67
C TYR A 76 -1.87 -24.97 12.31
N PHE A 77 -1.51 -26.19 11.87
CA PHE A 77 -0.83 -26.39 10.59
C PHE A 77 -1.68 -25.97 9.40
N ILE A 78 -2.98 -26.26 9.41
CA ILE A 78 -3.89 -25.77 8.36
C ILE A 78 -3.94 -24.25 8.35
N THR A 79 -4.08 -23.64 9.52
CA THR A 79 -4.25 -22.19 9.64
C THR A 79 -2.98 -21.44 9.22
N ILE A 80 -1.79 -21.88 9.65
CA ILE A 80 -0.53 -21.21 9.30
C ILE A 80 -0.19 -21.35 7.81
N VAL A 81 -0.43 -22.52 7.21
CA VAL A 81 -0.23 -22.72 5.78
C VAL A 81 -1.24 -21.88 4.98
N SER A 82 -2.50 -21.81 5.42
CA SER A 82 -3.50 -20.97 4.77
C SER A 82 -3.15 -19.47 4.84
N ALA A 83 -2.60 -19.01 5.97
CA ALA A 83 -2.13 -17.65 6.13
C ALA A 83 -0.98 -17.34 5.15
N PHE A 84 0.04 -18.19 5.15
CA PHE A 84 1.19 -18.07 4.24
C PHE A 84 0.76 -18.01 2.77
N CYS A 85 -0.13 -18.93 2.34
CA CYS A 85 -0.63 -18.94 0.96
C CYS A 85 -1.42 -17.68 0.62
N ALA A 86 -2.31 -17.22 1.51
CA ALA A 86 -3.08 -15.99 1.30
C ALA A 86 -2.16 -14.76 1.15
N ASN A 87 -1.13 -14.64 1.99
CA ASN A 87 -0.17 -13.55 1.92
C ASN A 87 0.67 -13.61 0.64
N MET A 88 1.08 -14.81 0.19
CA MET A 88 1.78 -14.98 -1.08
C MET A 88 0.92 -14.62 -2.29
N ILE A 89 -0.39 -14.92 -2.26
CA ILE A 89 -1.33 -14.49 -3.30
C ILE A 89 -1.38 -12.97 -3.38
N VAL A 90 -1.43 -12.27 -2.24
CA VAL A 90 -1.41 -10.79 -2.20
C VAL A 90 -0.12 -10.22 -2.78
N VAL A 91 1.04 -10.79 -2.43
CA VAL A 91 2.33 -10.38 -3.00
C VAL A 91 2.36 -10.58 -4.51
N SER A 92 1.85 -11.71 -5.00
CA SER A 92 1.78 -12.00 -6.43
C SER A 92 0.82 -11.06 -7.18
N HIS A 93 -0.38 -10.80 -6.62
CA HIS A 93 -1.35 -9.86 -7.17
C HIS A 93 -0.79 -8.43 -7.23
N THR A 94 -0.23 -7.94 -6.12
CA THR A 94 0.35 -6.59 -6.06
C THR A 94 1.52 -6.43 -7.03
N THR A 95 2.36 -7.46 -7.19
CA THR A 95 3.44 -7.47 -8.20
C THR A 95 2.89 -7.43 -9.63
N THR A 96 1.84 -8.21 -9.91
CA THR A 96 1.23 -8.25 -11.24
C THR A 96 0.58 -6.90 -11.57
N LEU A 97 -0.14 -6.31 -10.61
CA LEU A 97 -0.77 -4.99 -10.74
C LEU A 97 0.26 -3.87 -10.91
N SER A 98 1.40 -3.93 -10.22
CA SER A 98 2.44 -2.90 -10.34
C SER A 98 3.10 -2.94 -11.71
N VAL A 99 3.40 -4.14 -12.24
CA VAL A 99 3.99 -4.32 -13.57
C VAL A 99 3.01 -3.98 -14.69
N LEU A 100 1.79 -4.51 -14.64
CA LEU A 100 0.78 -4.28 -15.69
C LEU A 100 0.23 -2.85 -15.65
N GLY A 101 0.00 -2.29 -14.46
CA GLY A 101 -0.48 -0.93 -14.29
C GLY A 101 0.49 0.09 -14.89
N ALA A 102 1.78 -0.03 -14.58
CA ALA A 102 2.81 0.85 -15.15
C ALA A 102 2.99 0.63 -16.66
N GLY A 103 2.92 -0.63 -17.11
CA GLY A 103 3.05 -0.99 -18.52
C GLY A 103 1.96 -0.36 -19.40
N MET A 104 0.71 -0.39 -18.94
CA MET A 104 -0.42 0.22 -19.65
C MET A 104 -0.38 1.74 -19.62
N ALA A 105 0.00 2.34 -18.49
CA ALA A 105 0.08 3.79 -18.35
C ALA A 105 1.16 4.43 -19.26
N LEU A 106 2.29 3.76 -19.48
CA LEU A 106 3.43 4.32 -20.22
C LEU A 106 3.42 4.04 -21.73
N ARG A 107 2.76 2.97 -22.18
CA ARG A 107 2.84 2.50 -23.59
C ARG A 107 1.52 2.49 -24.33
N GLY A 108 0.40 2.74 -23.65
CA GLY A 108 -0.91 2.67 -24.27
C GLY A 108 -1.25 3.92 -25.10
N PRO A 109 -2.21 3.82 -26.03
CA PRO A 109 -2.75 4.96 -26.77
C PRO A 109 -3.42 5.98 -25.82
N ASP A 110 -3.68 7.20 -26.29
CA ASP A 110 -4.39 8.22 -25.50
C ASP A 110 -5.68 7.65 -24.87
N GLY A 111 -5.81 7.78 -23.54
CA GLY A 111 -6.91 7.20 -22.76
C GLY A 111 -6.62 5.87 -22.08
N SER A 112 -5.55 5.16 -22.47
CA SER A 112 -5.11 3.92 -21.82
C SER A 112 -4.80 4.07 -20.33
N MET A 113 -4.26 5.23 -19.93
CA MET A 113 -4.02 5.54 -18.52
C MET A 113 -5.32 5.57 -17.71
N MET A 114 -6.43 6.06 -18.28
CA MET A 114 -7.73 6.05 -17.60
C MET A 114 -8.21 4.61 -17.39
N THR A 115 -8.13 3.77 -18.42
CA THR A 115 -8.50 2.35 -18.31
C THR A 115 -7.61 1.60 -17.31
N ALA A 116 -6.31 1.93 -17.27
CA ALA A 116 -5.38 1.34 -16.32
C ALA A 116 -5.69 1.72 -14.87
N THR A 117 -6.02 2.99 -14.62
CA THR A 117 -6.41 3.46 -13.28
C THR A 117 -7.72 2.82 -12.82
N ASP A 118 -8.72 2.74 -13.71
CA ASP A 118 -10.02 2.13 -13.39
C ASP A 118 -9.85 0.62 -13.07
N GLY A 119 -9.09 -0.11 -13.88
CA GLY A 119 -8.80 -1.53 -13.61
C GLY A 119 -8.00 -1.75 -12.31
N LEU A 120 -7.10 -0.83 -11.97
CA LEU A 120 -6.35 -0.86 -10.71
C LEU A 120 -7.26 -0.55 -9.50
N TYR A 121 -8.28 0.28 -9.68
CA TYR A 121 -9.26 0.61 -8.66
C TYR A 121 -10.20 -0.57 -8.36
N ASP A 122 -10.68 -1.27 -9.39
CA ASP A 122 -11.59 -2.41 -9.21
C ASP A 122 -10.93 -3.57 -8.45
N GLU A 123 -9.65 -3.83 -8.72
CA GLU A 123 -8.94 -4.95 -8.10
C GLU A 123 -8.55 -4.69 -6.64
N ARG A 124 -8.56 -3.42 -6.18
CA ARG A 124 -8.09 -3.06 -4.83
C ARG A 124 -8.86 -3.77 -3.73
N LEU A 125 -10.17 -3.91 -3.87
CA LEU A 125 -11.02 -4.52 -2.84
C LEU A 125 -10.72 -6.01 -2.71
N ALA A 126 -10.45 -6.70 -3.82
CA ALA A 126 -10.06 -8.11 -3.82
C ALA A 126 -8.73 -8.30 -3.09
N VAL A 127 -7.71 -7.49 -3.42
CA VAL A 127 -6.39 -7.54 -2.77
C VAL A 127 -6.49 -7.27 -1.27
N PHE A 128 -7.24 -6.22 -0.86
CA PHE A 128 -7.44 -5.92 0.56
C PHE A 128 -8.22 -7.02 1.30
N SER A 129 -9.19 -7.66 0.65
CA SER A 129 -9.97 -8.75 1.25
C SER A 129 -9.09 -9.98 1.50
N ILE A 130 -8.27 -10.38 0.51
CA ILE A 130 -7.35 -11.53 0.65
C ILE A 130 -6.28 -11.23 1.70
N PHE A 131 -5.74 -10.01 1.71
CA PHE A 131 -4.79 -9.57 2.74
C PHE A 131 -5.39 -9.60 4.15
N GLY A 132 -6.63 -9.12 4.30
CA GLY A 132 -7.36 -9.18 5.56
C GLY A 132 -7.60 -10.61 6.04
N PHE A 133 -7.91 -11.53 5.12
CA PHE A 133 -8.04 -12.96 5.41
C PHE A 133 -6.70 -13.56 5.88
N GLY A 134 -5.60 -13.29 5.15
CA GLY A 134 -4.25 -13.73 5.54
C GLY A 134 -3.87 -13.24 6.93
N LEU A 135 -4.09 -11.96 7.23
CA LEU A 135 -3.84 -11.37 8.55
C LEU A 135 -4.68 -12.04 9.65
N ALA A 136 -5.96 -12.31 9.39
CA ALA A 136 -6.83 -13.00 10.35
C ALA A 136 -6.36 -14.43 10.62
N CYS A 137 -5.94 -15.17 9.59
CA CYS A 137 -5.36 -16.50 9.74
C CYS A 137 -4.05 -16.47 10.51
N THR A 138 -3.13 -15.53 10.24
CA THR A 138 -1.89 -15.38 11.01
C THR A 138 -2.18 -15.14 12.48
N VAL A 139 -3.06 -14.19 12.82
CA VAL A 139 -3.44 -13.93 14.22
C VAL A 139 -4.08 -15.17 14.86
N GLY A 140 -4.97 -15.86 14.14
CA GLY A 140 -5.57 -17.11 14.60
C GLY A 140 -4.53 -18.20 14.89
N SER A 141 -3.54 -18.36 14.01
CA SER A 141 -2.46 -19.33 14.19
C SER A 141 -1.58 -19.01 15.40
N VAL A 142 -1.31 -17.72 15.68
CA VAL A 142 -0.59 -17.29 16.89
C VAL A 142 -1.39 -17.63 18.15
N VAL A 143 -2.70 -17.41 18.17
CA VAL A 143 -3.55 -17.78 19.32
C VAL A 143 -3.48 -19.28 19.58
N ILE A 144 -3.57 -20.10 18.54
CA ILE A 144 -3.47 -21.57 18.67
C ILE A 144 -2.05 -21.97 19.13
N CYS A 145 -1.01 -21.31 18.61
CA CYS A 145 0.37 -21.55 19.01
C CYS A 145 0.60 -21.28 20.51
N VAL A 146 0.10 -20.16 21.03
CA VAL A 146 0.17 -19.84 22.46
C VAL A 146 -0.53 -20.91 23.32
N TRP A 147 -1.67 -21.42 22.85
CA TRP A 147 -2.37 -22.53 23.52
C TRP A 147 -1.60 -23.85 23.52
N LEU A 148 -0.73 -24.08 22.53
CA LEU A 148 0.10 -25.27 22.45
C LEU A 148 1.38 -25.18 23.32
N ILE A 149 1.90 -23.97 23.56
CA ILE A 149 3.16 -23.76 24.31
C ILE A 149 2.91 -23.57 25.82
N LEU A 150 1.86 -22.84 26.19
CA LEU A 150 1.66 -22.36 27.56
C LEU A 150 0.67 -23.24 28.34
N HIS A 151 0.79 -23.23 29.68
CA HIS A 151 -0.22 -23.81 30.55
C HIS A 151 -1.59 -23.14 30.35
N TRP A 152 -2.67 -23.89 30.60
CA TRP A 152 -4.05 -23.48 30.32
C TRP A 152 -4.44 -22.15 30.98
N GLU A 153 -3.96 -21.87 32.19
CA GLU A 153 -4.21 -20.62 32.92
C GLU A 153 -3.64 -19.40 32.16
N SER A 154 -2.37 -19.49 31.79
CA SER A 154 -1.67 -18.41 31.06
C SER A 154 -2.21 -18.27 29.64
N ALA A 155 -2.51 -19.38 28.96
CA ALA A 155 -3.09 -19.37 27.62
C ALA A 155 -4.45 -18.65 27.59
N PHE A 156 -5.27 -18.82 28.62
CA PHE A 156 -6.55 -18.14 28.74
C PHE A 156 -6.39 -16.62 28.85
N ILE A 157 -5.45 -16.15 29.68
CA ILE A 157 -5.17 -14.71 29.83
C ILE A 157 -4.68 -14.12 28.49
N CYS A 158 -3.73 -14.79 27.83
CA CYS A 158 -3.24 -14.36 26.53
C CYS A 158 -4.35 -14.32 25.47
N MET A 159 -5.24 -15.32 25.46
CA MET A 159 -6.39 -15.36 24.56
C MET A 159 -7.34 -14.17 24.77
N ILE A 160 -7.65 -13.81 26.02
CA ILE A 160 -8.50 -12.65 26.32
C ILE A 160 -7.86 -11.35 25.79
N ILE A 161 -6.57 -11.16 26.02
CA ILE A 161 -5.84 -9.97 25.55
C ILE A 161 -5.88 -9.90 24.02
N THR A 162 -5.64 -11.02 23.34
CA THR A 162 -5.70 -11.07 21.87
C THR A 162 -7.12 -10.79 21.36
N LEU A 163 -8.16 -11.34 21.99
CA LEU A 163 -9.55 -11.08 21.60
C LEU A 163 -9.95 -9.61 21.78
N ILE A 164 -9.53 -8.97 22.89
CA ILE A 164 -9.74 -7.53 23.10
C ILE A 164 -9.05 -6.72 22.00
N THR A 165 -7.81 -7.10 21.67
CA THR A 165 -7.02 -6.44 20.61
C THR A 165 -7.69 -6.59 19.25
N CYS A 166 -8.10 -7.81 18.87
CA CYS A 166 -8.84 -8.07 17.63
C CYS A 166 -10.16 -7.27 17.57
N ARG A 167 -10.91 -7.21 18.67
CA ARG A 167 -12.16 -6.43 18.74
C ARG A 167 -11.89 -4.93 18.55
N LYS A 168 -10.82 -4.39 19.14
CA LYS A 168 -10.42 -2.99 18.96
C LYS A 168 -10.01 -2.70 17.53
N ILE A 169 -9.24 -3.59 16.90
CA ILE A 169 -8.85 -3.48 15.49
C ILE A 169 -10.09 -3.49 14.60
N TYR A 170 -11.02 -4.44 14.81
CA TYR A 170 -12.25 -4.54 14.03
C TYR A 170 -13.16 -3.32 14.19
N GLN A 171 -13.32 -2.81 15.43
CA GLN A 171 -14.06 -1.57 15.67
C GLN A 171 -13.43 -0.37 14.97
N ASN A 172 -12.09 -0.26 15.01
CA ASN A 172 -11.38 0.81 14.31
C ASN A 172 -11.53 0.67 12.78
N TYR A 173 -11.44 -0.55 12.26
CA TYR A 173 -11.69 -0.85 10.85
C TYR A 173 -13.09 -0.41 10.43
N GLN A 174 -14.14 -0.85 11.13
CA GLN A 174 -15.51 -0.43 10.84
C GLN A 174 -15.69 1.10 10.92
N ARG A 175 -15.04 1.76 11.89
CA ARG A 175 -15.10 3.22 12.02
C ARG A 175 -14.46 3.92 10.82
N VAL A 176 -13.31 3.43 10.38
CA VAL A 176 -12.60 3.94 9.20
C VAL A 176 -13.45 3.70 7.95
N THR A 177 -13.89 2.46 7.70
CA THR A 177 -14.71 2.13 6.53
C THR A 177 -15.99 2.96 6.47
N LYS A 178 -16.68 3.20 7.59
CA LYS A 178 -17.88 4.07 7.61
C LYS A 178 -17.59 5.55 7.33
N ARG A 179 -16.39 6.04 7.65
CA ARG A 179 -15.98 7.42 7.32
C ARG A 179 -15.58 7.56 5.86
N PHE A 180 -15.09 6.49 5.26
CA PHE A 180 -14.62 6.45 3.87
C PHE A 180 -15.63 5.84 2.89
N SER A 181 -16.81 5.39 3.35
CA SER A 181 -17.88 5.00 2.43
C SER A 181 -18.48 6.26 1.83
N PHE A 182 -17.92 6.66 0.69
CA PHE A 182 -18.48 7.70 -0.15
C PHE A 182 -19.61 7.08 -0.98
N ASP A 183 -20.74 7.77 -1.10
CA ASP A 183 -21.82 7.32 -1.97
C ASP A 183 -21.43 7.64 -3.42
N GLU A 184 -21.03 6.62 -4.16
CA GLU A 184 -20.58 6.71 -5.56
C GLU A 184 -21.72 7.22 -6.47
N SER A 185 -22.98 7.18 -6.00
CA SER A 185 -24.12 7.79 -6.70
C SER A 185 -24.18 9.32 -6.59
N GLU A 186 -23.45 9.93 -5.64
CA GLU A 186 -23.34 11.39 -5.52
C GLU A 186 -22.11 11.97 -6.23
N THR A 187 -21.20 11.14 -6.75
CA THR A 187 -20.02 11.63 -7.47
C THR A 187 -20.35 12.00 -8.91
N VAL A 188 -20.05 13.25 -9.27
CA VAL A 188 -20.15 13.74 -10.65
C VAL A 188 -19.01 13.12 -11.46
N ASP A 189 -19.33 12.22 -12.38
CA ASP A 189 -18.33 11.56 -13.21
C ASP A 189 -17.77 12.56 -14.23
N PHE A 190 -16.45 12.55 -14.45
CA PHE A 190 -15.83 13.48 -15.41
C PHE A 190 -16.30 13.22 -16.85
N ARG A 191 -16.85 12.03 -17.10
CA ARG A 191 -17.54 11.69 -18.35
C ARG A 191 -18.76 12.57 -18.59
N ASP A 192 -19.55 12.87 -17.56
CA ASP A 192 -20.70 13.78 -17.66
C ASP A 192 -20.26 15.22 -17.99
N ILE A 193 -19.09 15.64 -17.48
CA ILE A 193 -18.50 16.96 -17.78
C ILE A 193 -17.93 17.02 -19.20
N MET A 194 -17.37 15.92 -19.71
CA MET A 194 -16.76 15.85 -21.04
C MET A 194 -17.75 15.53 -22.19
N GLU A 195 -18.89 14.88 -21.91
CA GLU A 195 -19.91 14.54 -22.92
C GLU A 195 -20.83 15.72 -23.33
N GLY A 196 -20.80 16.83 -22.58
CA GLY A 196 -21.10 18.15 -23.15
C GLY A 196 -22.24 18.95 -22.51
N PRO A 197 -22.39 20.23 -22.92
CA PRO A 197 -23.28 21.21 -22.27
C PRO A 197 -24.80 20.97 -22.43
N ALA A 198 -25.22 19.87 -23.06
CA ALA A 198 -26.63 19.57 -23.31
C ALA A 198 -27.30 18.72 -22.21
N ALA A 199 -26.51 18.13 -21.29
CA ALA A 199 -27.02 17.21 -20.25
C ALA A 199 -27.06 17.81 -18.84
N ILE A 200 -26.83 19.13 -18.69
CA ILE A 200 -27.05 19.84 -17.41
C ILE A 200 -28.57 19.98 -17.18
N ARG A 201 -29.25 18.88 -16.84
CA ARG A 201 -30.56 18.97 -16.19
C ARG A 201 -30.31 19.61 -14.83
N ALA A 202 -30.88 20.80 -14.64
CA ALA A 202 -30.86 21.51 -13.38
C ALA A 202 -31.31 20.56 -12.25
N ALA A 203 -30.36 20.06 -11.47
CA ALA A 203 -30.66 19.38 -10.23
C ALA A 203 -31.42 20.38 -9.33
N PRO A 204 -32.53 19.98 -8.70
CA PRO A 204 -33.26 20.84 -7.80
C PRO A 204 -32.31 21.24 -6.66
N TRP A 205 -32.07 22.54 -6.54
CA TRP A 205 -31.31 23.15 -5.46
C TRP A 205 -31.89 22.67 -4.11
N ARG A 206 -31.20 21.74 -3.46
CA ARG A 206 -31.42 21.47 -2.04
C ARG A 206 -30.66 22.54 -1.24
N PRO A 207 -31.29 23.18 -0.25
CA PRO A 207 -30.59 24.11 0.61
C PRO A 207 -29.49 23.37 1.36
N MET A 208 -28.23 23.73 1.10
CA MET A 208 -27.08 23.25 1.87
C MET A 208 -27.28 23.66 3.34
N SER A 209 -27.63 22.69 4.18
CA SER A 209 -27.48 22.84 5.62
C SER A 209 -25.99 22.96 5.92
N ASN A 210 -25.62 24.04 6.62
CA ASN A 210 -24.27 24.35 7.10
C ASN A 210 -23.68 23.20 7.93
N SER A 211 -23.12 22.20 7.26
CA SER A 211 -22.15 21.27 7.83
C SER A 211 -20.77 21.77 7.40
N LEU A 212 -20.34 22.85 8.02
CA LEU A 212 -18.98 23.36 7.94
C LEU A 212 -18.07 22.41 8.73
N SER A 213 -17.87 21.20 8.20
CA SER A 213 -16.81 20.30 8.60
C SER A 213 -15.51 20.93 8.14
N LYS A 214 -14.83 21.58 9.08
CA LYS A 214 -13.45 22.06 8.99
C LYS A 214 -12.53 20.88 8.68
N SER A 215 -12.43 20.51 7.41
CA SER A 215 -11.38 19.66 6.86
C SER A 215 -10.13 20.53 6.63
N SER A 216 -9.61 21.11 7.71
CA SER A 216 -8.26 21.67 7.77
C SER A 216 -7.27 20.55 8.07
N PHE A 217 -7.30 19.49 7.26
CA PHE A 217 -6.42 18.34 7.39
C PHE A 217 -5.50 18.33 6.16
N ASN A 218 -4.25 18.73 6.41
CA ASN A 218 -3.03 18.32 5.72
C ASN A 218 -2.59 19.01 4.41
N ALA A 219 -3.14 20.17 4.04
CA ALA A 219 -2.47 20.99 3.01
C ALA A 219 -1.07 21.48 3.45
N GLU A 220 -0.84 21.60 4.77
CA GLU A 220 0.45 22.07 5.32
C GLU A 220 1.47 20.93 5.47
N GLU A 221 1.01 19.71 5.76
CA GLU A 221 1.86 18.50 5.87
C GLU A 221 2.39 18.05 4.50
N ASP A 222 1.56 18.13 3.45
CA ASP A 222 1.98 17.84 2.06
C ASP A 222 3.03 18.83 1.55
N VAL A 223 2.96 20.09 1.99
CA VAL A 223 3.93 21.14 1.64
C VAL A 223 5.27 20.91 2.35
N GLU A 224 5.26 20.44 3.60
CA GLU A 224 6.50 20.07 4.30
C GLU A 224 7.18 18.85 3.68
N TRP A 225 6.41 17.83 3.32
CA TRP A 225 6.96 16.64 2.66
C TRP A 225 7.61 16.99 1.31
N GLN A 226 6.97 17.84 0.50
CA GLN A 226 7.57 18.33 -0.75
C GLN A 226 8.83 19.16 -0.54
N LYS A 227 8.89 19.99 0.51
CA LYS A 227 10.12 20.74 0.84
C LYS A 227 11.25 19.80 1.23
N GLN A 228 10.95 18.75 1.98
CA GLN A 228 11.95 17.78 2.44
C GLN A 228 12.49 16.93 1.28
N GLU A 229 11.64 16.53 0.34
CA GLU A 229 12.03 15.82 -0.89
C GLU A 229 12.95 16.70 -1.77
N ILE A 230 12.60 17.97 -1.97
CA ILE A 230 13.41 18.94 -2.73
C ILE A 230 14.77 19.16 -2.06
N GLN A 231 14.80 19.25 -0.72
CA GLN A 231 16.04 19.42 0.03
C GLN A 231 16.97 18.21 -0.14
N ASN A 232 16.42 16.99 -0.05
CA ASN A 232 17.19 15.76 -0.26
C ASN A 232 17.77 15.67 -1.68
N LEU A 233 17.01 16.11 -2.70
CA LEU A 233 17.49 16.15 -4.09
C LEU A 233 18.59 17.19 -4.30
N LEU A 234 18.51 18.34 -3.64
CA LEU A 234 19.56 19.36 -3.68
C LEU A 234 20.85 18.86 -3.03
N ASP A 235 20.75 18.22 -1.86
CA ASP A 235 21.90 17.67 -1.15
C ASP A 235 22.59 16.56 -1.94
N GLN A 236 21.83 15.67 -2.59
CA GLN A 236 22.39 14.67 -3.51
C GLN A 236 23.11 15.31 -4.70
N ARG A 237 22.58 16.40 -5.25
CA ARG A 237 23.18 17.10 -6.39
C ARG A 237 24.50 17.76 -5.99
N ASP A 238 24.59 18.30 -4.79
CA ASP A 238 25.80 18.92 -4.27
C ASP A 238 26.87 17.90 -3.89
N MET A 239 26.49 16.73 -3.35
CA MET A 239 27.42 15.62 -3.15
C MET A 239 28.05 15.15 -4.47
N LYS A 240 27.24 15.01 -5.53
CA LYS A 240 27.74 14.68 -6.89
C LYS A 240 28.69 15.75 -7.43
N ARG A 241 28.41 17.04 -7.20
CA ARG A 241 29.30 18.13 -7.60
C ARG A 241 30.64 18.10 -6.86
N ARG A 242 30.62 17.83 -5.55
CA ARG A 242 31.85 17.70 -4.75
C ARG A 242 32.70 16.51 -5.20
N ALA A 243 32.08 15.35 -5.42
CA ALA A 243 32.79 14.17 -5.93
C ALA A 243 33.47 14.43 -7.28
N ASN A 244 32.78 15.12 -8.21
CA ASN A 244 33.34 15.49 -9.51
C ASN A 244 34.44 16.56 -9.43
N ALA A 245 34.42 17.42 -8.39
CA ALA A 245 35.48 18.40 -8.17
C ALA A 245 36.76 17.73 -7.61
N SER A 246 36.59 16.79 -6.67
CA SER A 246 37.70 16.01 -6.11
C SER A 246 38.38 15.14 -7.17
N SER A 247 37.62 14.51 -8.07
CA SER A 247 38.22 13.71 -9.15
C SER A 247 39.08 14.54 -10.11
N LYS A 248 38.68 15.79 -10.40
CA LYS A 248 39.47 16.71 -11.23
C LYS A 248 40.76 17.16 -10.56
N GLN A 249 40.77 17.37 -9.25
CA GLN A 249 41.99 17.71 -8.51
C GLN A 249 42.99 16.53 -8.49
N THR A 250 42.51 15.30 -8.37
CA THR A 250 43.38 14.12 -8.41
C THR A 250 44.04 13.93 -9.78
N SER A 251 43.36 14.25 -10.89
CA SER A 251 43.95 14.15 -12.23
C SER A 251 45.00 15.23 -12.54
N GLN A 252 44.95 16.42 -11.92
CA GLN A 252 45.94 17.48 -12.17
C GLN A 252 47.26 17.30 -11.40
N ASN A 253 47.28 16.53 -10.30
CA ASN A 253 48.51 16.27 -9.54
C ASN A 253 49.34 15.08 -10.09
N GLY A 254 48.93 14.45 -11.20
CA GLY A 254 49.58 13.28 -11.78
C GLY A 254 50.67 13.55 -12.83
N GLU A 255 50.83 14.80 -13.28
CA GLU A 255 51.86 15.17 -14.28
C GLU A 255 53.08 15.81 -13.61
N GLY A 256 53.90 14.97 -12.97
CA GLY A 256 55.23 15.37 -12.48
C GLY A 256 56.25 15.50 -13.63
N PRO A 257 57.13 16.52 -13.61
CA PRO A 257 58.07 16.79 -14.69
C PRO A 257 59.21 15.77 -14.76
N GLY A 258 59.68 15.56 -15.99
CA GLY A 258 60.57 14.49 -16.41
C GLY A 258 61.88 14.34 -15.64
N TYR A 259 62.27 13.07 -15.48
CA TYR A 259 63.64 12.71 -15.16
C TYR A 259 64.50 12.72 -16.43
N ILE A 260 65.41 13.70 -16.48
CA ILE A 260 66.55 13.78 -17.39
C ILE A 260 67.48 12.61 -17.09
N LYS A 261 67.72 11.74 -18.09
CA LYS A 261 68.78 10.73 -18.07
C LYS A 261 70.07 11.36 -18.60
N THR A 262 71.03 11.57 -17.72
CA THR A 262 72.42 11.91 -18.06
C THR A 262 73.19 10.63 -18.40
N ILE A 263 73.96 10.67 -19.50
CA ILE A 263 75.02 9.72 -19.85
C ILE A 263 76.35 10.38 -19.47
#